data_AF-A0A163XH81-F1
#
_entry.id   AF-A0A163XH81-F1
#
_cell.length_a   1.000
_cell.length_b   1.000
_cell.length_c   1.000
_cell.angle_alpha   90.00
_cell.angle_beta   90.00
_cell.angle_gamma   90.00
#
_symmetry.space_group_name_H-M   'P 1'
#
loop_
_entity.id
_entity.type
_entity.pdbx_description
1 polymer ?
#
loop_
_entity_poly.entity_id
_entity_poly.type
_entity_poly.pdbx_seq_one_letter_code
_entity_poly.pdbx_strand_id
1 'polypeptide(L)'
;MAEDEFGRRLTEQSLASNDGLQSLHRVLDSVRKYKRLVVRTIVIGALLAGVAGLLMSPSYLATAQLAVDVRQSGAVDALNAGGASAAPTPAAEESTIDTHVTVLLSDAYLRRLLPTLRALEDARHGAEAGSLTWMQSLRTFFRRTWSATKELLLGKNHEPDDGSALAALKRSLKVGQERRSRIIAVTSTASNPQRAAEIANTVAQSYVDEVARQKQSDVEYALSSLATQSSKVQRDLAKAEEELKASRLGQPSPSRSAALEWQVTTLAQQFETLLRRRQELTAKGLTAQSDVSILATATPPERPTSLHPLLMIPPAAIIFALLACVLAVVLNHFDRTLHTEADAAEALRIPCAGLIPSIPLEPGKQPHYVLEEPASHYARAIRSILVSILASDPATPRSQRVVLVSSSIGGEGKTTLAWSLGLYAARLGWRTLLLDFGQFTRRPGGESANLLSVLAYGRPLADAIEHIHESGIDYLPATSFGGHRLRILADPKIPSLLRQLSDTYDFVIIDGPSLLEAPEARLLASWADHVLLAIHSGSTDREAAQTALHQLVRTEHLNPAQNTRFSSVLTRVEPPQQDQFGERAQQLFKRTWGVVRQRSKRAITWRTWGGEAIELKRSGSPKLNPRNWLRSD
;
A
#
# COMPACT_ATOMS: atom_id res chain seq x y z
N MET A 1 17.74 37.30 -33.85
CA MET A 1 18.36 36.64 -32.68
C MET A 1 17.36 36.35 -31.57
N ALA A 2 16.42 37.26 -31.24
CA ALA A 2 15.39 37.02 -30.21
C ALA A 2 14.24 36.08 -30.64
N GLU A 3 13.87 36.04 -31.93
CA GLU A 3 12.83 35.10 -32.43
C GLU A 3 13.29 33.63 -32.47
N ASP A 4 14.58 33.41 -32.69
CA ASP A 4 15.17 32.06 -32.79
C ASP A 4 15.31 31.40 -31.40
N GLU A 5 15.47 32.21 -30.34
CA GLU A 5 15.47 31.77 -28.95
C GLU A 5 14.06 31.39 -28.45
N PHE A 6 13.02 32.09 -28.92
CA PHE A 6 11.63 31.81 -28.54
C PHE A 6 11.11 30.52 -29.20
N GLY A 7 11.49 30.27 -30.46
CA GLY A 7 11.18 29.02 -31.17
C GLY A 7 11.84 27.78 -30.55
N ARG A 8 13.09 27.92 -30.07
CA ARG A 8 13.81 26.85 -29.35
C ARG A 8 13.16 26.51 -28.01
N ARG A 9 12.71 27.52 -27.23
CA ARG A 9 12.04 27.26 -25.94
C ARG A 9 10.69 26.56 -26.10
N LEU A 10 9.94 26.87 -27.16
CA LEU A 10 8.66 26.19 -27.45
C LEU A 10 8.85 24.74 -27.94
N THR A 11 9.92 24.47 -28.67
CA THR A 11 10.27 23.09 -29.09
C THR A 11 10.85 22.27 -27.94
N GLU A 12 11.66 22.86 -27.05
CA GLU A 12 12.12 22.19 -25.83
C GLU A 12 10.97 21.90 -24.86
N GLN A 13 10.00 22.81 -24.70
CA GLN A 13 8.80 22.55 -23.90
C GLN A 13 7.91 21.46 -24.51
N SER A 14 7.76 21.40 -25.84
CA SER A 14 6.94 20.37 -26.48
C SER A 14 7.60 18.99 -26.37
N LEU A 15 8.93 18.90 -26.53
CA LEU A 15 9.70 17.65 -26.34
C LEU A 15 9.63 17.15 -24.89
N ALA A 16 9.83 18.03 -23.90
CA ALA A 16 9.72 17.67 -22.48
C ALA A 16 8.30 17.20 -22.08
N SER A 17 7.26 17.80 -22.67
CA SER A 17 5.87 17.38 -22.43
C SER A 17 5.56 15.99 -23.01
N ASN A 18 6.17 15.66 -24.15
CA ASN A 18 5.95 14.38 -24.82
C ASN A 18 6.66 13.24 -24.07
N ASP A 19 7.87 13.49 -23.55
CA ASP A 19 8.60 12.54 -22.70
C ASP A 19 7.86 12.27 -21.38
N GLY A 20 7.28 13.32 -20.77
CA GLY A 20 6.44 13.20 -19.59
C GLY A 20 5.21 12.31 -19.85
N LEU A 21 4.50 12.54 -20.95
CA LEU A 21 3.34 11.73 -21.34
C LEU A 21 3.71 10.28 -21.62
N GLN A 22 4.82 10.02 -22.30
CA GLN A 22 5.30 8.65 -22.56
C GLN A 22 5.69 7.93 -21.26
N SER A 23 6.35 8.61 -20.33
CA SER A 23 6.69 8.04 -19.02
C SER A 23 5.44 7.64 -18.22
N LEU A 24 4.38 8.46 -18.30
CA LEU A 24 3.13 8.24 -17.58
C LEU A 24 2.36 7.04 -18.17
N HIS A 25 2.36 6.89 -19.49
CA HIS A 25 1.80 5.72 -20.16
C HIS A 25 2.53 4.43 -19.75
N ARG A 26 3.88 4.45 -19.70
CA ARG A 26 4.67 3.29 -19.24
C ARG A 26 4.36 2.89 -17.80
N VAL A 27 4.18 3.86 -16.90
CA VAL A 27 3.78 3.58 -15.51
C VAL A 27 2.37 2.98 -15.46
N LEU A 28 1.44 3.54 -16.22
CA LEU A 28 0.06 3.06 -16.24
C LEU A 28 -0.05 1.62 -16.77
N ASP A 29 0.72 1.29 -17.80
CA ASP A 29 0.75 -0.06 -18.37
C ASP A 29 1.44 -1.06 -17.42
N SER A 30 2.49 -0.63 -16.72
CA SER A 30 3.12 -1.43 -15.65
C SER A 30 2.10 -1.78 -14.54
N VAL A 31 1.32 -0.79 -14.09
CA VAL A 31 0.29 -0.98 -13.07
C VAL A 31 -0.84 -1.89 -13.58
N ARG A 32 -1.24 -1.75 -14.86
CA ARG A 32 -2.27 -2.61 -15.47
C ARG A 32 -1.82 -4.07 -15.55
N LYS A 33 -0.57 -4.32 -15.95
CA LYS A 33 0.03 -5.65 -16.03
C LYS A 33 0.04 -6.34 -14.66
N TYR A 34 0.45 -5.62 -13.62
CA TYR A 34 0.56 -6.14 -12.26
C TYR A 34 -0.64 -5.85 -11.35
N LYS A 35 -1.83 -5.53 -11.91
CA LYS A 35 -3.01 -5.11 -11.13
C LYS A 35 -3.40 -6.06 -9.98
N ARG A 36 -3.25 -7.38 -10.20
CA ARG A 36 -3.55 -8.39 -9.16
C ARG A 36 -2.55 -8.35 -8.01
N LEU A 37 -1.27 -8.10 -8.32
CA LEU A 37 -0.22 -7.94 -7.32
C LEU A 37 -0.44 -6.66 -6.52
N VAL A 38 -0.73 -5.54 -7.21
CA VAL A 38 -1.01 -4.24 -6.59
C VAL A 38 -2.19 -4.32 -5.61
N VAL A 39 -3.29 -4.93 -6.02
CA VAL A 39 -4.47 -5.11 -5.14
C VAL A 39 -4.13 -5.98 -3.93
N ARG A 40 -3.38 -7.08 -4.11
CA ARG A 40 -2.96 -7.96 -2.99
C ARG A 40 -2.11 -7.20 -1.97
N THR A 41 -1.13 -6.41 -2.42
CA THR A 41 -0.28 -5.61 -1.53
C THR A 41 -1.06 -4.54 -0.78
N ILE A 42 -2.03 -3.88 -1.41
CA ILE A 42 -2.89 -2.89 -0.73
C ILE A 42 -3.75 -3.57 0.34
N VAL A 43 -4.37 -4.72 0.02
CA VAL A 43 -5.22 -5.47 0.97
C VAL A 43 -4.40 -5.98 2.14
N ILE A 44 -3.20 -6.50 1.90
CA ILE A 44 -2.28 -6.94 2.97
C ILE A 44 -1.88 -5.75 3.86
N GLY A 45 -1.54 -4.60 3.26
CA GLY A 45 -1.22 -3.39 3.99
C GLY A 45 -2.36 -2.87 4.86
N ALA A 46 -3.58 -2.86 4.32
CA ALA A 46 -4.79 -2.47 5.05
C ALA A 46 -5.11 -3.44 6.21
N LEU A 47 -4.95 -4.75 6.00
CA LEU A 47 -5.11 -5.75 7.05
C LEU A 47 -4.07 -5.58 8.15
N LEU A 48 -2.79 -5.38 7.79
CA LEU A 48 -1.72 -5.12 8.76
C LEU A 48 -1.99 -3.86 9.58
N ALA A 49 -2.46 -2.78 8.95
CA ALA A 49 -2.82 -1.55 9.65
C ALA A 49 -4.02 -1.74 10.59
N GLY A 50 -5.03 -2.51 10.18
CA GLY A 50 -6.16 -2.87 11.03
C GLY A 50 -5.73 -3.69 12.25
N VAL A 51 -4.87 -4.68 12.06
CA VAL A 51 -4.29 -5.49 13.15
C VAL A 51 -3.42 -4.62 14.07
N ALA A 52 -2.58 -3.75 13.53
CA ALA A 52 -1.76 -2.81 14.30
C ALA A 52 -2.63 -1.83 15.11
N GLY A 53 -3.71 -1.32 14.52
CA GLY A 53 -4.68 -0.47 15.20
C GLY A 53 -5.38 -1.19 16.36
N LEU A 54 -5.73 -2.47 16.19
CA LEU A 54 -6.30 -3.31 17.25
C LEU A 54 -5.28 -3.64 18.36
N LEU A 55 -3.99 -3.70 18.02
CA LEU A 55 -2.91 -3.96 18.97
C LEU A 55 -2.51 -2.72 19.77
N MET A 56 -2.77 -1.52 19.26
CA MET A 56 -2.45 -0.26 19.94
C MET A 56 -3.28 -0.14 21.22
N SER A 57 -2.62 0.07 22.37
CA SER A 57 -3.31 0.19 23.64
C SER A 57 -4.20 1.44 23.64
N PRO A 58 -5.50 1.32 24.00
CA PRO A 58 -6.34 2.49 24.17
C PRO A 58 -5.76 3.38 25.29
N SER A 59 -5.85 4.69 25.10
CA SER A 59 -5.48 5.68 26.11
C SER A 59 -6.74 6.37 26.62
N TYR A 60 -6.84 6.54 27.94
CA TYR A 60 -7.95 7.17 28.62
C TYR A 60 -7.46 8.41 29.36
N LEU A 61 -8.17 9.52 29.21
CA LEU A 61 -7.93 10.77 29.91
C LEU A 61 -8.95 10.96 31.03
N ALA A 62 -8.47 11.22 32.24
CA ALA A 62 -9.31 11.56 33.38
C ALA A 62 -8.82 12.87 34.02
N THR A 63 -9.75 13.73 34.42
CA THR A 63 -9.46 15.10 34.88
C THR A 63 -10.05 15.36 36.26
N ALA A 64 -9.21 15.74 37.22
CA ALA A 64 -9.63 16.28 38.52
C ALA A 64 -9.52 17.81 38.51
N GLN A 65 -10.44 18.50 39.18
CA GLN A 65 -10.47 19.97 39.25
C GLN A 65 -10.23 20.44 40.69
N LEU A 66 -9.26 21.34 40.85
CA LEU A 66 -8.88 21.98 42.10
C LEU A 66 -9.22 23.47 42.01
N ALA A 67 -9.89 24.03 43.01
CA ALA A 67 -10.16 25.46 43.11
C ALA A 67 -9.19 26.12 44.09
N VAL A 68 -8.59 27.25 43.70
CA VAL A 68 -7.67 28.04 44.54
C VAL A 68 -8.37 29.30 45.04
N ASP A 69 -8.48 29.46 46.36
CA ASP A 69 -9.04 30.64 47.02
C ASP A 69 -7.94 31.65 47.41
N VAL A 70 -7.65 32.58 46.49
CA VAL A 70 -6.58 33.60 46.66
C VAL A 70 -6.90 34.62 47.76
N ARG A 71 -8.17 34.76 48.18
CA ARG A 71 -8.55 35.76 49.20
C ARG A 71 -8.04 35.42 50.59
N GLN A 72 -7.82 34.14 50.89
CA GLN A 72 -7.39 33.68 52.21
C GLN A 72 -5.86 33.68 52.34
N SER A 73 -5.13 33.48 51.24
CA SER A 73 -3.67 33.47 51.19
C SER A 73 -3.07 34.81 51.66
N GLY A 74 -3.62 35.93 51.20
CA GLY A 74 -3.15 37.26 51.60
C GLY A 74 -3.47 37.66 53.05
N ALA A 75 -4.35 36.94 53.75
CA ALA A 75 -4.77 37.31 55.11
C ALA A 75 -3.71 36.95 56.17
N VAL A 76 -2.86 35.95 55.93
CA VAL A 76 -1.77 35.56 56.84
C VAL A 76 -0.56 36.46 56.63
N ASP A 77 -0.24 36.78 55.39
CA ASP A 77 0.84 37.71 55.04
C ASP A 77 0.54 39.16 55.47
N ALA A 78 -0.71 39.61 55.35
CA ALA A 78 -1.13 40.92 55.84
C ALA A 78 -1.01 41.05 57.37
N LEU A 79 -1.18 39.95 58.11
CA LEU A 79 -0.96 39.94 59.55
C LEU A 79 0.53 40.10 59.86
N ASN A 80 1.42 39.43 59.13
CA ASN A 80 2.88 39.55 59.30
C ASN A 80 3.44 40.93 58.89
N ALA A 81 2.84 41.61 57.92
CA ALA A 81 3.36 42.87 57.38
C ALA A 81 2.88 44.15 58.08
N GLY A 82 1.94 44.09 59.04
CA GLY A 82 1.49 45.28 59.78
C GLY A 82 0.83 46.38 58.92
N GLY A 83 0.47 46.08 57.67
CA GLY A 83 -0.11 47.01 56.70
C GLY A 83 -1.51 46.61 56.27
N ALA A 84 -2.34 47.61 55.96
CA ALA A 84 -3.73 47.43 55.52
C ALA A 84 -3.82 46.51 54.28
N SER A 85 -4.80 45.61 54.29
CA SER A 85 -5.07 44.68 53.20
C SER A 85 -5.45 45.42 51.91
N ALA A 86 -4.51 45.57 50.98
CA ALA A 86 -4.84 45.92 49.60
C ALA A 86 -5.44 44.68 48.91
N ALA A 87 -6.53 44.87 48.16
CA ALA A 87 -7.09 43.80 47.34
C ALA A 87 -6.03 43.32 46.33
N PRO A 88 -5.85 42.00 46.14
CA PRO A 88 -4.87 41.48 45.19
C PRO A 88 -5.18 42.00 43.78
N THR A 89 -4.14 42.44 43.06
CA THR A 89 -4.25 42.79 41.64
C THR A 89 -4.39 41.51 40.81
N PRO A 90 -5.11 41.54 39.66
CA PRO A 90 -5.30 40.34 38.84
C PRO A 90 -3.99 39.70 38.35
N ALA A 91 -2.91 40.49 38.22
CA ALA A 91 -1.57 39.98 37.90
C ALA A 91 -0.94 39.16 39.05
N ALA A 92 -1.21 39.51 40.31
CA ALA A 92 -0.75 38.75 41.47
C ALA A 92 -1.56 37.46 41.67
N GLU A 93 -2.84 37.44 41.26
CA GLU A 93 -3.64 36.21 41.26
C GLU A 93 -3.11 35.21 40.21
N GLU A 94 -2.75 35.67 39.02
CA GLU A 94 -2.21 34.83 37.93
C GLU A 94 -0.85 34.21 38.31
N SER A 95 0.04 34.96 38.98
CA SER A 95 1.33 34.43 39.45
C SER A 95 1.19 33.39 40.58
N THR A 96 0.18 33.54 41.45
CA THR A 96 -0.08 32.59 42.54
C THR A 96 -0.55 31.23 41.99
N ILE A 97 -1.42 31.25 40.98
CA ILE A 97 -1.91 30.03 40.34
C ILE A 97 -0.78 29.34 39.57
N ASP A 98 0.05 30.09 38.84
CA ASP A 98 1.19 29.54 38.11
C ASP A 98 2.24 28.91 39.06
N THR A 99 2.40 29.50 40.25
CA THR A 99 3.21 28.92 41.33
C THR A 99 2.66 27.55 41.74
N HIS A 100 1.36 27.43 42.01
CA HIS A 100 0.74 26.15 42.35
C HIS A 100 0.82 25.11 41.23
N VAL A 101 0.64 25.51 39.97
CA VAL A 101 0.81 24.63 38.80
C VAL A 101 2.25 24.12 38.71
N THR A 102 3.23 25.00 38.93
CA THR A 102 4.65 24.64 38.91
C THR A 102 5.02 23.69 40.03
N VAL A 103 4.49 23.89 41.25
CA VAL A 103 4.72 22.99 42.39
C VAL A 103 4.12 21.59 42.12
N LEU A 104 2.91 21.52 41.58
CA LEU A 104 2.25 20.27 41.17
C LEU A 104 3.03 19.47 40.11
N LEU A 105 3.80 20.15 39.27
CA LEU A 105 4.67 19.55 38.24
C LEU A 105 6.13 19.38 38.69
N SER A 106 6.46 19.75 39.92
CA SER A 106 7.83 19.70 40.43
C SER A 106 8.30 18.25 40.60
N ASP A 107 9.57 18.01 40.27
CA ASP A 107 10.16 16.67 40.36
C ASP A 107 10.20 16.17 41.82
N ALA A 108 10.34 17.07 42.81
CA ALA A 108 10.33 16.71 44.22
C ALA A 108 8.96 16.19 44.68
N TYR A 109 7.88 16.87 44.29
CA TYR A 109 6.51 16.45 44.62
C TYR A 109 6.17 15.11 43.97
N LEU A 110 6.42 14.98 42.66
CA LEU A 110 6.14 13.75 41.91
C LEU A 110 6.94 12.54 42.42
N ARG A 111 8.21 12.73 42.83
CA ARG A 111 9.02 11.65 43.42
C ARG A 111 8.45 11.16 44.74
N ARG A 112 7.90 12.05 45.57
CA ARG A 112 7.27 11.70 46.85
C ARG A 112 5.97 10.90 46.65
N LEU A 113 5.30 11.07 45.51
CA LEU A 113 4.09 10.33 45.14
C LEU A 113 4.34 8.97 44.46
N LEU A 114 5.56 8.71 43.98
CA LEU A 114 5.87 7.42 43.33
C LEU A 114 5.58 6.20 44.23
N PRO A 115 5.94 6.18 45.53
CA PRO A 115 5.67 5.03 46.39
C PRO A 115 4.17 4.76 46.59
N THR A 116 3.36 5.82 46.73
CA THR A 116 1.90 5.68 46.93
C THR A 116 1.22 5.18 45.66
N LEU A 117 1.65 5.66 44.50
CA LEU A 117 1.15 5.17 43.21
C LEU A 117 1.57 3.72 42.93
N ARG A 118 2.79 3.32 43.31
CA ARG A 118 3.26 1.92 43.20
C ARG A 118 2.47 0.99 44.12
N ALA A 119 2.22 1.39 45.37
CA ALA A 119 1.44 0.58 46.32
C ALA A 119 0.00 0.30 45.82
N LEU A 120 -0.64 1.27 45.17
CA LEU A 120 -1.94 1.10 44.52
C LEU A 120 -1.87 0.12 43.33
N GLU A 121 -0.75 0.12 42.60
CA GLU A 121 -0.51 -0.78 41.47
C GLU A 121 -0.31 -2.23 41.92
N ASP A 122 0.48 -2.46 42.96
CA ASP A 122 0.75 -3.81 43.51
C ASP A 122 -0.51 -4.45 44.10
N ALA A 123 -1.36 -3.67 44.79
CA ALA A 123 -2.62 -4.15 45.36
C ALA A 123 -3.61 -4.67 44.30
N ARG A 124 -3.56 -4.13 43.07
CA ARG A 124 -4.47 -4.50 41.98
C ARG A 124 -3.94 -5.65 41.12
N HIS A 125 -2.62 -5.74 40.93
CA HIS A 125 -2.01 -6.89 40.25
C HIS A 125 -2.29 -8.22 40.96
N GLY A 126 -2.51 -8.19 42.28
CA GLY A 126 -2.98 -9.36 43.04
C GLY A 126 -4.43 -9.77 42.76
N ALA A 127 -5.26 -8.91 42.16
CA ALA A 127 -6.70 -9.12 41.98
C ALA A 127 -7.12 -9.51 40.55
N GLU A 128 -6.34 -9.17 39.51
CA GLU A 128 -6.70 -9.40 38.10
C GLU A 128 -6.07 -10.67 37.46
N ALA A 129 -5.65 -11.64 38.26
CA ALA A 129 -5.12 -12.93 37.78
C ALA A 129 -6.25 -13.90 37.36
N GLY A 130 -7.00 -13.56 36.30
CA GLY A 130 -8.10 -14.39 35.82
C GLY A 130 -8.50 -14.15 34.36
N SER A 131 -8.29 -15.19 33.53
CA SER A 131 -8.71 -15.37 32.12
C SER A 131 -7.80 -14.79 31.03
N LEU A 132 -6.91 -15.66 30.51
CA LEU A 132 -6.14 -15.41 29.28
C LEU A 132 -7.05 -15.48 28.06
N THR A 133 -7.33 -14.33 27.44
CA THR A 133 -8.02 -14.25 26.14
C THR A 133 -7.01 -14.38 25.00
N TRP A 134 -7.33 -15.12 23.94
CA TRP A 134 -6.45 -15.34 22.76
C TRP A 134 -5.87 -14.05 22.14
N MET A 135 -6.56 -12.92 22.27
CA MET A 135 -6.07 -11.59 21.88
C MET A 135 -4.83 -11.14 22.68
N GLN A 136 -4.72 -11.51 23.96
CA GLN A 136 -3.51 -11.28 24.77
C GLN A 136 -2.34 -12.16 24.31
N SER A 137 -2.60 -13.37 23.79
CA SER A 137 -1.56 -14.25 23.23
C SER A 137 -0.96 -13.68 21.94
N LEU A 138 -1.80 -13.15 21.05
CA LEU A 138 -1.34 -12.45 19.84
C LEU A 138 -0.59 -11.16 20.19
N ARG A 139 -1.08 -10.40 21.16
CA ARG A 139 -0.46 -9.14 21.59
C ARG A 139 0.87 -9.36 22.31
N THR A 140 1.00 -10.43 23.09
CA THR A 140 2.28 -10.83 23.72
C THR A 140 3.27 -11.38 22.69
N PHE A 141 2.83 -12.18 21.72
CA PHE A 141 3.67 -12.62 20.60
C PHE A 141 4.17 -11.44 19.78
N PHE A 142 3.29 -10.51 19.40
CA PHE A 142 3.67 -9.30 18.64
C PHE A 142 4.56 -8.35 19.45
N ARG A 143 4.29 -8.20 20.76
CA ARG A 143 5.16 -7.42 21.65
C ARG A 143 6.55 -8.03 21.72
N ARG A 144 6.66 -9.36 21.74
CA ARG A 144 7.93 -10.10 21.81
C ARG A 144 8.70 -10.04 20.48
N THR A 145 8.03 -10.13 19.34
CA THR A 145 8.67 -9.98 18.02
C THR A 145 9.06 -8.52 17.76
N TRP A 146 8.23 -7.55 18.15
CA TRP A 146 8.53 -6.12 18.03
C TRP A 146 9.62 -5.68 19.01
N SER A 147 9.63 -6.17 20.26
CA SER A 147 10.70 -5.89 21.20
C SER A 147 12.02 -6.51 20.74
N ALA A 148 12.01 -7.70 20.14
CA ALA A 148 13.22 -8.32 19.58
C ALA A 148 13.78 -7.52 18.38
N THR A 149 12.91 -6.98 17.51
CA THR A 149 13.36 -6.09 16.41
C THR A 149 13.84 -4.74 16.95
N LYS A 150 13.18 -4.21 17.99
CA LYS A 150 13.58 -2.95 18.63
C LYS A 150 14.88 -3.08 19.43
N GLU A 151 15.14 -4.22 20.07
CA GLU A 151 16.43 -4.54 20.71
C GLU A 151 17.56 -4.66 19.69
N LEU A 152 17.28 -5.23 18.50
CA LEU A 152 18.25 -5.34 17.41
C LEU A 152 18.59 -3.97 16.77
N LEU A 153 17.62 -3.05 16.72
CA LEU A 153 17.76 -1.74 16.07
C LEU A 153 18.15 -0.59 17.02
N LEU A 154 17.80 -0.64 18.32
CA LEU A 154 17.93 0.50 19.25
C LEU A 154 18.67 0.19 20.57
N GLY A 155 19.20 -1.02 20.76
CA GLY A 155 20.00 -1.36 21.95
C GLY A 155 19.20 -1.59 23.23
N LYS A 156 19.79 -2.34 24.17
CA LYS A 156 19.17 -2.80 25.43
C LYS A 156 18.73 -1.63 26.33
N ASN A 157 17.45 -1.61 26.72
CA ASN A 157 16.97 -0.75 27.79
C ASN A 157 17.43 -1.28 29.15
N HIS A 158 18.05 -0.41 29.95
CA HIS A 158 18.48 -0.65 31.32
C HIS A 158 17.29 -0.76 32.30
N GLU A 159 17.56 -1.33 33.48
CA GLU A 159 16.68 -1.44 34.66
C GLU A 159 15.87 -0.17 34.94
N PRO A 160 14.65 -0.29 35.50
CA PRO A 160 13.80 0.85 35.80
C PRO A 160 14.37 1.67 36.97
N ASP A 161 15.27 2.58 36.66
CA ASP A 161 15.71 3.62 37.57
C ASP A 161 14.52 4.54 37.92
N ASP A 162 14.48 5.07 39.15
CA ASP A 162 13.40 5.94 39.63
C ASP A 162 13.23 7.20 38.74
N GLY A 163 14.29 7.61 38.04
CA GLY A 163 14.25 8.65 37.01
C GLY A 163 13.35 8.30 35.81
N SER A 164 13.32 7.03 35.39
CA SER A 164 12.48 6.56 34.28
C SER A 164 10.98 6.53 34.64
N ALA A 165 10.68 6.14 35.88
CA ALA A 165 9.31 6.13 36.43
C ALA A 165 8.78 7.55 36.59
N LEU A 166 9.61 8.49 37.06
CA LEU A 166 9.28 9.91 37.12
C LEU A 166 9.01 10.49 35.72
N ALA A 167 9.87 10.17 34.74
CA ALA A 167 9.69 10.63 33.37
C ALA A 167 8.42 10.07 32.73
N ALA A 168 8.06 8.82 33.02
CA ALA A 168 6.79 8.23 32.60
C ALA A 168 5.59 8.94 33.22
N LEU A 169 5.63 9.20 34.53
CA LEU A 169 4.57 9.92 35.25
C LEU A 169 4.38 11.34 34.70
N LYS A 170 5.47 12.09 34.51
CA LYS A 170 5.46 13.46 33.97
C LYS A 170 4.91 13.52 32.53
N ARG A 171 5.11 12.47 31.72
CA ARG A 171 4.50 12.38 30.38
C ARG A 171 3.01 12.05 30.43
N SER A 172 2.57 11.31 31.44
CA SER A 172 1.17 10.92 31.61
C SER A 172 0.31 12.00 32.29
N LEU A 173 0.93 12.88 33.09
CA LEU A 173 0.27 13.92 33.87
C LEU A 173 0.37 15.28 33.16
N LYS A 174 -0.77 15.95 32.98
CA LYS A 174 -0.84 17.31 32.46
C LYS A 174 -1.63 18.16 33.45
N VAL A 175 -0.96 19.15 34.03
CA VAL A 175 -1.57 20.13 34.95
C VAL A 175 -1.64 21.46 34.23
N GLY A 176 -2.78 22.13 34.28
CA GLY A 176 -2.94 23.45 33.67
C GLY A 176 -4.12 24.22 34.22
N GLN A 177 -4.08 25.53 34.05
CA GLN A 177 -5.17 26.42 34.44
C GLN A 177 -6.28 26.41 33.39
N GLU A 178 -7.53 26.29 33.83
CA GLU A 178 -8.68 26.27 32.93
C GLU A 178 -9.10 27.72 32.59
N ARG A 179 -8.81 28.19 31.36
CA ARG A 179 -9.26 29.49 30.82
C ARG A 179 -8.97 30.72 31.69
N ARG A 180 -7.78 30.80 32.33
CA ARG A 180 -7.42 31.87 33.29
C ARG A 180 -8.34 31.95 34.52
N SER A 181 -9.06 30.87 34.82
CA SER A 181 -9.91 30.75 36.01
C SER A 181 -9.09 30.33 37.23
N ARG A 182 -9.69 30.38 38.42
CA ARG A 182 -9.11 29.87 39.69
C ARG A 182 -9.13 28.35 39.80
N ILE A 183 -9.27 27.66 38.66
CA ILE A 183 -9.43 26.21 38.57
C ILE A 183 -8.17 25.63 37.92
N ILE A 184 -7.52 24.73 38.65
CA ILE A 184 -6.40 23.92 38.17
C ILE A 184 -6.97 22.55 37.77
N ALA A 185 -6.79 22.19 36.50
CA ALA A 185 -7.17 20.89 35.97
C ALA A 185 -5.94 19.95 35.99
N VAL A 186 -6.05 18.86 36.74
CA VAL A 186 -5.06 17.78 36.79
C VAL A 186 -5.57 16.64 35.90
N THR A 187 -4.97 16.51 34.73
CA THR A 187 -5.31 15.47 33.74
C THR A 187 -4.29 14.35 33.80
N SER A 188 -4.75 13.10 33.89
CA SER A 188 -3.90 11.91 33.81
C SER A 188 -4.28 11.05 32.61
N THR A 189 -3.26 10.47 31.97
CA THR A 189 -3.39 9.60 30.80
C THR A 189 -2.93 8.18 31.17
N ALA A 190 -3.83 7.20 31.11
CA ALA A 190 -3.47 5.80 31.38
C ALA A 190 -4.16 4.83 30.41
N SER A 191 -3.66 3.60 30.32
CA SER A 191 -4.25 2.55 29.48
C SER A 191 -5.56 1.96 30.03
N ASN A 192 -5.88 2.28 31.28
CA ASN A 192 -7.07 1.81 31.97
C ASN A 192 -7.85 3.05 32.48
N PRO A 193 -9.17 3.14 32.25
CA PRO A 193 -9.96 4.31 32.63
C PRO A 193 -10.00 4.55 34.15
N GLN A 194 -10.06 3.48 34.96
CA GLN A 194 -10.01 3.61 36.41
C GLN A 194 -8.64 4.13 36.87
N ARG A 195 -7.54 3.61 36.29
CA ARG A 195 -6.18 4.03 36.64
C ARG A 195 -5.93 5.51 36.34
N ALA A 196 -6.46 6.03 35.22
CA ALA A 196 -6.34 7.45 34.90
C ALA A 196 -7.03 8.31 35.97
N ALA A 197 -8.24 7.93 36.40
CA ALA A 197 -9.00 8.65 37.42
C ALA A 197 -8.32 8.58 38.79
N GLU A 198 -7.84 7.39 39.20
CA GLU A 198 -7.11 7.18 40.45
C GLU A 198 -5.86 8.05 40.53
N ILE A 199 -5.00 8.04 39.51
CA ILE A 199 -3.78 8.87 39.50
C ILE A 199 -4.12 10.36 39.64
N ALA A 200 -5.10 10.85 38.88
CA ALA A 200 -5.52 12.26 38.96
C ALA A 200 -6.07 12.62 40.34
N ASN A 201 -6.89 11.75 40.93
CA ASN A 201 -7.47 11.94 42.26
C ASN A 201 -6.41 11.90 43.37
N THR A 202 -5.49 10.92 43.32
CA THR A 202 -4.41 10.80 44.31
C THR A 202 -3.47 12.00 44.26
N VAL A 203 -3.12 12.48 43.07
CA VAL A 203 -2.29 13.68 42.89
C VAL A 203 -2.99 14.92 43.44
N ALA A 204 -4.30 15.07 43.17
CA ALA A 204 -5.08 16.21 43.65
C ALA A 204 -5.26 16.19 45.18
N GLN A 205 -5.60 15.04 45.75
CA GLN A 205 -5.80 14.87 47.19
C GLN A 205 -4.51 15.08 47.97
N SER A 206 -3.42 14.45 47.54
CA SER A 206 -2.12 14.58 48.22
C SER A 206 -1.62 16.02 48.24
N TYR A 207 -1.91 16.79 47.19
CA TYR A 207 -1.53 18.20 47.11
C TYR A 207 -2.32 19.07 48.09
N VAL A 208 -3.64 18.87 48.16
CA VAL A 208 -4.51 19.57 49.12
C VAL A 208 -4.07 19.28 50.56
N ASP A 209 -3.77 18.02 50.85
CA ASP A 209 -3.27 17.59 52.17
C ASP A 209 -1.91 18.23 52.49
N GLU A 210 -1.01 18.35 51.52
CA GLU A 210 0.30 18.98 51.71
C GLU A 210 0.19 20.49 51.97
N VAL A 211 -0.65 21.20 51.21
CA VAL A 211 -0.93 22.63 51.44
C VAL A 211 -1.58 22.85 52.82
N ALA A 212 -2.49 21.97 53.22
CA ALA A 212 -3.11 22.03 54.56
C ALA A 212 -2.07 21.83 55.68
N ARG A 213 -1.17 20.83 55.54
CA ARG A 213 -0.11 20.57 56.51
C ARG A 213 0.90 21.72 56.59
N GLN A 214 1.30 22.28 55.45
CA GLN A 214 2.23 23.40 55.42
C GLN A 214 1.64 24.63 56.14
N LYS A 215 0.37 24.93 55.89
CA LYS A 215 -0.33 26.00 56.62
C LYS A 215 -0.42 25.74 58.12
N GLN A 216 -0.72 24.52 58.53
CA GLN A 216 -0.75 24.16 59.95
C GLN A 216 0.62 24.37 60.59
N SER A 217 1.70 23.95 59.94
CA SER A 217 3.07 24.18 60.45
C SER A 217 3.44 25.66 60.50
N ASP A 218 3.02 26.47 59.51
CA ASP A 218 3.30 27.91 59.50
C ASP A 218 2.56 28.62 60.64
N VAL A 219 1.30 28.24 60.91
CA VAL A 219 0.52 28.74 62.04
C VAL A 219 1.14 28.32 63.37
N GLU A 220 1.54 27.06 63.51
CA GLU A 220 2.22 26.57 64.72
C GLU A 220 3.54 27.30 64.96
N TYR A 221 4.33 27.51 63.92
CA TYR A 221 5.57 28.28 63.99
C TYR A 221 5.30 29.73 64.41
N ALA A 222 4.31 30.40 63.79
CA ALA A 222 3.90 31.76 64.17
C ALA A 222 3.45 31.83 65.63
N LEU A 223 2.63 30.89 66.10
CA LEU A 223 2.19 30.79 67.49
C LEU A 223 3.37 30.59 68.46
N SER A 224 4.34 29.74 68.12
CA SER A 224 5.54 29.50 68.93
C SER A 224 6.43 30.75 69.03
N SER A 225 6.55 31.49 67.92
CA SER A 225 7.31 32.74 67.87
C SER A 225 6.65 33.83 68.74
N LEU A 226 5.32 33.96 68.68
CA LEU A 226 4.55 34.88 69.52
C LEU A 226 4.61 34.49 71.00
N ALA A 227 4.57 33.19 71.32
CA ALA A 227 4.74 32.71 72.68
C ALA A 227 6.12 33.11 73.25
N THR A 228 7.17 32.97 72.44
CA THR A 228 8.53 33.37 72.81
C THR A 228 8.62 34.88 73.04
N GLN A 229 8.06 35.70 72.13
CA GLN A 229 8.01 37.16 72.27
C GLN A 229 7.21 37.59 73.51
N SER A 230 6.03 37.00 73.72
CA SER A 230 5.17 37.25 74.87
C SER A 230 5.90 36.96 76.19
N SER A 231 6.62 35.83 76.28
CA SER A 231 7.43 35.49 77.47
C SER A 231 8.61 36.44 77.72
N LYS A 232 9.15 37.05 76.67
CA LYS A 232 10.23 38.04 76.78
C LYS A 232 9.68 39.36 77.31
N VAL A 233 8.61 39.88 76.68
CA VAL A 233 7.94 41.12 77.11
C VAL A 233 7.41 40.97 78.54
N GLN A 234 6.87 39.80 78.92
CA GLN A 234 6.43 39.53 80.29
C GLN A 234 7.56 39.64 81.31
N ARG A 235 8.76 39.11 80.99
CA ARG A 235 9.94 39.22 81.85
C ARG A 235 10.43 40.67 81.96
N ASP A 236 10.44 41.40 80.85
CA ASP A 236 10.87 42.80 80.83
C ASP A 236 9.89 43.69 81.60
N LEU A 237 8.58 43.43 81.49
CA LEU A 237 7.53 44.08 82.28
C LEU A 237 7.71 43.82 83.78
N ALA A 238 7.93 42.56 84.19
CA ALA A 238 8.14 42.21 85.60
C ALA A 238 9.36 42.92 86.19
N LYS A 239 10.46 43.00 85.43
CA LYS A 239 11.67 43.76 85.84
C LYS A 239 11.39 45.25 85.97
N ALA A 240 10.71 45.86 84.98
CA ALA A 240 10.37 47.27 85.01
C ALA A 240 9.44 47.62 86.19
N GLU A 241 8.49 46.74 86.52
CA GLU A 241 7.63 46.89 87.70
C GLU A 241 8.42 46.78 89.01
N GLU A 242 9.40 45.88 89.10
CA GLU A 242 10.26 45.73 90.26
C GLU A 242 11.17 46.96 90.44
N GLU A 243 11.77 47.48 89.37
CA GLU A 243 12.54 48.72 89.37
C GLU A 243 11.69 49.94 89.75
N LEU A 244 10.45 50.01 89.25
CA LEU A 244 9.51 51.07 89.64
C LEU A 244 9.15 50.99 91.14
N LYS A 245 8.91 49.78 91.67
CA LYS A 245 8.66 49.57 93.10
C LYS A 245 9.87 49.96 93.95
N ALA A 246 11.07 49.53 93.57
CA ALA A 246 12.30 49.88 94.26
C ALA A 246 12.57 51.39 94.24
N SER A 247 12.33 52.06 93.10
CA SER A 247 12.45 53.52 92.98
C SER A 247 11.44 54.28 93.83
N ARG A 248 10.26 53.72 94.09
CA ARG A 248 9.23 54.31 94.99
C ARG A 248 9.57 54.15 96.47
N LEU A 249 10.32 53.11 96.84
CA LEU A 249 10.75 52.84 98.22
C LEU A 249 12.04 53.60 98.62
N GLY A 250 12.84 54.06 97.65
CA GLY A 250 14.07 54.85 97.86
C GLY A 250 13.88 56.38 97.89
N GLN A 251 14.94 57.15 97.63
CA GLN A 251 14.83 58.62 97.49
C GLN A 251 13.99 58.99 96.25
N PRO A 252 12.88 59.73 96.40
CA PRO A 252 11.94 59.98 95.31
C PRO A 252 12.48 61.05 94.35
N SER A 253 13.05 60.62 93.21
CA SER A 253 13.28 61.51 92.06
C SER A 253 12.06 61.45 91.11
N PRO A 254 11.22 62.51 91.03
CA PRO A 254 9.94 62.48 90.32
C PRO A 254 10.06 62.25 88.80
N SER A 255 11.19 62.64 88.20
CA SER A 255 11.47 62.43 86.77
C SER A 255 11.73 60.96 86.42
N ARG A 256 12.41 60.21 87.30
CA ARG A 256 12.74 58.79 87.07
C ARG A 256 11.52 57.88 87.22
N SER A 257 10.66 58.14 88.20
CA SER A 257 9.42 57.38 88.40
C SER A 257 8.45 57.56 87.24
N ALA A 258 8.31 58.79 86.71
CA ALA A 258 7.47 59.07 85.55
C ALA A 258 7.97 58.33 84.28
N ALA A 259 9.30 58.27 84.07
CA ALA A 259 9.88 57.52 82.96
C ALA A 259 9.64 56.01 83.07
N LEU A 260 9.77 55.43 84.27
CA LEU A 260 9.49 54.01 84.53
C LEU A 260 7.99 53.67 84.40
N GLU A 261 7.10 54.56 84.84
CA GLU A 261 5.65 54.40 84.67
C GLU A 261 5.24 54.36 83.19
N TRP A 262 5.84 55.23 82.38
CA TRP A 262 5.66 55.21 80.93
C TRP A 262 6.19 53.91 80.30
N GLN A 263 7.34 53.41 80.76
CA GLN A 263 7.87 52.12 80.29
C GLN A 263 6.95 50.95 80.64
N VAL A 264 6.44 50.87 81.87
CA VAL A 264 5.50 49.83 82.30
C VAL A 264 4.22 49.86 81.47
N THR A 265 3.66 51.06 81.23
CA THR A 265 2.43 51.20 80.44
C THR A 265 2.65 50.79 78.97
N THR A 266 3.79 51.16 78.40
CA THR A 266 4.16 50.78 77.03
C THR A 266 4.35 49.27 76.89
N LEU A 267 5.06 48.63 77.83
CA LEU A 267 5.27 47.17 77.82
C LEU A 267 3.95 46.41 78.05
N ALA A 268 3.05 46.93 78.90
CA ALA A 268 1.73 46.35 79.11
C ALA A 268 0.87 46.40 77.83
N GLN A 269 0.85 47.54 77.12
CA GLN A 269 0.15 47.67 75.84
C GLN A 269 0.71 46.74 74.76
N GLN A 270 2.03 46.59 74.69
CA GLN A 270 2.68 45.65 73.77
C GLN A 270 2.28 44.20 74.09
N PHE A 271 2.25 43.83 75.37
CA PHE A 271 1.86 42.49 75.80
C PHE A 271 0.40 42.18 75.46
N GLU A 272 -0.52 43.11 75.71
CA GLU A 272 -1.94 42.96 75.37
C GLU A 272 -2.13 42.77 73.85
N THR A 273 -1.39 43.55 73.05
CA THR A 273 -1.41 43.44 71.58
C THR A 273 -0.92 42.05 71.12
N LEU A 274 0.15 41.52 71.73
CA LEU A 274 0.64 40.17 71.42
C LEU A 274 -0.36 39.08 71.82
N LEU A 275 -1.03 39.22 72.98
CA LEU A 275 -2.06 38.28 73.41
C LEU A 275 -3.26 38.25 72.47
N ARG A 276 -3.74 39.43 72.06
CA ARG A 276 -4.84 39.55 71.09
C ARG A 276 -4.48 38.90 69.76
N ARG A 277 -3.26 39.16 69.25
CA ARG A 277 -2.76 38.55 68.01
C ARG A 277 -2.64 37.03 68.12
N ARG A 278 -2.23 36.50 69.29
CA ARG A 278 -2.19 35.05 69.55
C ARG A 278 -3.60 34.45 69.53
N GLN A 279 -4.58 35.09 70.19
CA GLN A 279 -5.97 34.63 70.18
C GLN A 279 -6.56 34.62 68.77
N GLU A 280 -6.30 35.65 67.98
CA GLU A 280 -6.75 35.74 66.58
C GLU A 280 -6.15 34.61 65.72
N LEU A 281 -4.85 34.30 65.85
CA LEU A 281 -4.23 33.18 65.14
C LEU A 281 -4.73 31.82 65.62
N THR A 282 -5.00 31.66 66.92
CA THR A 282 -5.52 30.40 67.47
C THR A 282 -6.94 30.14 66.95
N ALA A 283 -7.79 31.17 66.92
CA ALA A 283 -9.14 31.07 66.38
C ALA A 283 -9.12 30.75 64.87
N LYS A 284 -8.23 31.38 64.10
CA LYS A 284 -8.07 31.10 62.66
C LYS A 284 -7.44 29.73 62.38
N GLY A 285 -6.51 29.28 63.24
CA GLY A 285 -5.86 27.97 63.13
C GLY A 285 -6.83 26.80 63.31
N LEU A 286 -7.85 26.95 64.17
CA LEU A 286 -8.92 25.96 64.33
C LEU A 286 -9.79 25.81 63.07
N THR A 287 -9.84 26.84 62.22
CA THR A 287 -10.55 26.86 60.94
C THR A 287 -9.60 26.82 59.74
N ALA A 288 -8.34 26.39 59.92
CA ALA A 288 -7.34 26.36 58.86
C ALA A 288 -7.74 25.39 57.74
N GLN A 289 -8.60 25.87 56.84
CA GLN A 289 -8.90 25.24 55.57
C GLN A 289 -7.75 25.52 54.61
N SER A 290 -7.49 24.56 53.73
CA SER A 290 -6.52 24.71 52.65
C SER A 290 -7.00 25.78 51.67
N ASP A 291 -6.07 26.62 51.16
CA ASP A 291 -6.39 27.57 50.08
C ASP A 291 -6.77 26.85 48.79
N VAL A 292 -6.47 25.56 48.71
CA VAL A 292 -6.81 24.69 47.58
C VAL A 292 -7.87 23.71 48.04
N SER A 293 -9.00 23.66 47.33
CA SER A 293 -10.08 22.69 47.58
C SER A 293 -10.38 21.88 46.32
N ILE A 294 -10.85 20.64 46.49
CA ILE A 294 -11.24 19.79 45.36
C ILE A 294 -12.65 20.21 44.93
N LEU A 295 -12.77 20.75 43.71
CA LEU A 295 -14.06 21.12 43.12
C LEU A 295 -14.77 19.89 42.54
N ALA A 296 -14.02 19.05 41.84
CA ALA A 296 -14.53 17.81 41.24
C ALA A 296 -13.43 16.73 41.21
N THR A 297 -13.79 15.52 41.60
CA THR A 297 -12.94 14.34 41.46
C THR A 297 -12.99 13.81 40.03
N ALA A 298 -11.89 13.24 39.56
CA ALA A 298 -11.81 12.58 38.28
C ALA A 298 -12.69 11.33 38.28
N THR A 299 -13.58 11.23 37.29
CA THR A 299 -14.40 10.05 37.01
C THR A 299 -13.76 9.18 35.92
N PRO A 300 -13.95 7.84 35.96
CA PRO A 300 -13.45 6.97 34.90
C PRO A 300 -14.18 7.25 33.57
N PRO A 301 -13.46 7.58 32.48
CA PRO A 301 -14.09 7.84 31.18
C PRO A 301 -14.63 6.56 30.53
N GLU A 302 -15.83 6.63 29.94
CA GLU A 302 -16.48 5.48 29.29
C GLU A 302 -15.88 5.13 27.92
N ARG A 303 -15.29 6.11 27.24
CA ARG A 303 -14.72 5.92 25.89
C ARG A 303 -13.22 6.22 25.88
N PRO A 304 -12.42 5.41 25.16
CA PRO A 304 -11.01 5.71 24.96
C PRO A 304 -10.86 6.99 24.14
N THR A 305 -9.87 7.79 24.48
CA THR A 305 -9.54 9.05 23.80
C THR A 305 -8.54 8.85 22.66
N SER A 306 -8.05 7.63 22.47
CA SER A 306 -7.22 7.23 21.33
C SER A 306 -8.02 7.24 20.03
N LEU A 307 -7.35 7.59 18.93
CA LEU A 307 -7.91 7.52 17.57
C LEU A 307 -8.48 6.12 17.29
N HIS A 308 -9.66 6.05 16.66
CA HIS A 308 -10.26 4.77 16.30
C HIS A 308 -9.35 3.99 15.34
N PRO A 309 -9.18 2.66 15.53
CA PRO A 309 -8.28 1.84 14.73
C PRO A 309 -8.62 1.86 13.23
N LEU A 310 -9.89 2.07 12.88
CA LEU A 310 -10.35 2.23 11.49
C LEU A 310 -9.73 3.46 10.79
N LEU A 311 -9.37 4.50 11.53
CA LEU A 311 -8.81 5.74 10.98
C LEU A 311 -7.34 5.59 10.54
N MET A 312 -6.66 4.52 10.98
CA MET A 312 -5.30 4.18 10.56
C MET A 312 -5.24 3.42 9.23
N ILE A 313 -6.38 2.87 8.77
CA ILE A 313 -6.44 2.05 7.54
C ILE A 313 -6.23 2.89 6.27
N PRO A 314 -6.91 4.04 6.06
CA PRO A 314 -6.73 4.85 4.85
C PRO A 314 -5.28 5.31 4.60
N PRO A 315 -4.54 5.90 5.58
CA PRO A 315 -3.17 6.34 5.33
C PRO A 315 -2.22 5.17 5.04
N ALA A 316 -2.40 4.03 5.72
CA ALA A 316 -1.62 2.83 5.43
C ALA A 316 -1.91 2.29 4.03
N ALA A 317 -3.17 2.21 3.62
CA ALA A 317 -3.56 1.77 2.29
C ALA A 317 -2.94 2.65 1.19
N ILE A 318 -2.86 3.97 1.39
CA ILE A 318 -2.20 4.90 0.47
C ILE A 318 -0.70 4.61 0.36
N ILE A 319 -0.01 4.43 1.49
CA ILE A 319 1.43 4.12 1.52
C ILE A 319 1.71 2.79 0.78
N PHE A 320 0.93 1.75 1.08
CA PHE A 320 1.08 0.45 0.42
C PHE A 320 0.68 0.50 -1.07
N ALA A 321 -0.27 1.35 -1.47
CA ALA A 321 -0.59 1.56 -2.88
C ALA A 321 0.56 2.22 -3.64
N LEU A 322 1.20 3.24 -3.06
CA LEU A 322 2.38 3.87 -3.65
C LEU A 322 3.53 2.88 -3.78
N LEU A 323 3.83 2.12 -2.72
CA LEU A 323 4.87 1.09 -2.74
C LEU A 323 4.57 0.01 -3.79
N ALA A 324 3.32 -0.40 -3.92
CA ALA A 324 2.88 -1.38 -4.91
C ALA A 324 3.04 -0.88 -6.36
N CYS A 325 2.73 0.40 -6.62
CA CYS A 325 2.98 1.02 -7.92
C CYS A 325 4.47 1.04 -8.25
N VAL A 326 5.32 1.43 -7.30
CA VAL A 326 6.79 1.40 -7.48
C VAL A 326 7.26 -0.02 -7.78
N LEU A 327 6.80 -1.01 -7.00
CA LEU A 327 7.16 -2.41 -7.20
C LEU A 327 6.71 -2.92 -8.57
N ALA A 328 5.51 -2.54 -9.04
CA ALA A 328 5.02 -2.88 -10.37
C ALA A 328 5.90 -2.30 -11.48
N VAL A 329 6.36 -1.05 -11.34
CA VAL A 329 7.29 -0.43 -12.29
C VAL A 329 8.64 -1.13 -12.28
N VAL A 330 9.18 -1.46 -11.11
CA VAL A 330 10.45 -2.21 -10.99
C VAL A 330 10.33 -3.58 -11.65
N LEU A 331 9.27 -4.33 -11.34
CA LEU A 331 9.03 -5.64 -11.96
C LEU A 331 8.84 -5.54 -13.48
N ASN A 332 8.26 -4.44 -13.98
CA ASN A 332 8.14 -4.22 -15.42
C ASN A 332 9.46 -3.80 -16.06
N HIS A 333 10.32 -3.08 -15.35
CA HIS A 333 11.66 -2.71 -15.84
C HIS A 333 12.57 -3.92 -16.01
N PHE A 334 12.38 -4.96 -15.20
CA PHE A 334 13.11 -6.23 -15.36
C PHE A 334 12.53 -7.14 -16.45
N ASP A 335 11.39 -6.79 -17.04
CA ASP A 335 10.85 -7.53 -18.17
C ASP A 335 11.58 -7.14 -19.45
N ARG A 336 12.42 -8.04 -19.96
CA ARG A 336 13.23 -7.85 -21.17
C ARG A 336 12.61 -8.49 -22.41
N THR A 337 11.34 -8.90 -22.33
CA THR A 337 10.67 -9.59 -23.44
C THR A 337 10.18 -8.63 -24.52
N LEU A 338 10.09 -9.12 -25.76
CA LEU A 338 9.65 -8.34 -26.92
C LEU A 338 8.12 -8.41 -27.07
N HIS A 339 7.43 -7.27 -27.04
CA HIS A 339 5.97 -7.21 -27.13
C HIS A 339 5.45 -6.56 -28.41
N THR A 340 6.07 -5.46 -28.86
CA THR A 340 5.57 -4.67 -29.99
C THR A 340 6.47 -4.74 -31.23
N GLU A 341 5.93 -4.38 -32.39
CA GLU A 341 6.71 -4.29 -33.65
C GLU A 341 7.89 -3.33 -33.52
N ALA A 342 7.67 -2.19 -32.85
CA ALA A 342 8.70 -1.20 -32.60
C ALA A 342 9.80 -1.76 -31.69
N ASP A 343 9.44 -2.46 -30.62
CA ASP A 343 10.42 -3.10 -29.72
C ASP A 343 11.27 -4.13 -30.48
N ALA A 344 10.65 -4.95 -31.34
CA ALA A 344 11.36 -5.96 -32.13
C ALA A 344 12.28 -5.34 -33.19
N ALA A 345 11.80 -4.32 -33.90
CA ALA A 345 12.58 -3.61 -34.92
C ALA A 345 13.78 -2.87 -34.30
N GLU A 346 13.58 -2.21 -33.15
CA GLU A 346 14.64 -1.51 -32.42
C GLU A 346 15.65 -2.50 -31.80
N ALA A 347 15.14 -3.60 -31.24
CA ALA A 347 15.97 -4.63 -30.62
C ALA A 347 16.89 -5.34 -31.63
N LEU A 348 16.33 -5.74 -32.77
CA LEU A 348 17.00 -6.63 -33.71
C LEU A 348 17.61 -5.87 -34.89
N ARG A 349 17.26 -4.60 -35.08
CA ARG A 349 17.70 -3.77 -36.21
C ARG A 349 17.36 -4.38 -37.58
N ILE A 350 16.30 -5.19 -37.64
CA ILE A 350 15.73 -5.77 -38.85
C ILE A 350 14.23 -5.44 -38.90
N PRO A 351 13.61 -5.33 -40.09
CA PRO A 351 12.19 -5.03 -40.19
C PRO A 351 11.33 -6.11 -39.53
N CYS A 352 10.24 -5.69 -38.88
CA CYS A 352 9.19 -6.58 -38.41
C CYS A 352 8.17 -6.79 -39.54
N ALA A 353 8.07 -8.00 -40.08
CA ALA A 353 7.17 -8.31 -41.22
C ALA A 353 5.69 -8.40 -40.80
N GLY A 354 5.41 -8.61 -39.52
CA GLY A 354 4.07 -8.52 -38.94
C GLY A 354 3.88 -9.19 -37.58
N LEU A 355 2.72 -8.95 -36.97
CA LEU A 355 2.24 -9.53 -35.71
C LEU A 355 1.22 -10.65 -35.97
N ILE A 356 1.44 -11.84 -35.42
CA ILE A 356 0.50 -12.96 -35.53
C ILE A 356 -0.24 -13.13 -34.20
N PRO A 357 -1.59 -13.02 -34.19
CA PRO A 357 -2.36 -13.17 -32.97
C PRO A 357 -2.28 -14.61 -32.41
N SER A 358 -2.41 -14.74 -31.09
CA SER A 358 -2.53 -16.06 -30.46
C SER A 358 -3.87 -16.71 -30.83
N ILE A 359 -3.79 -17.88 -31.46
CA ILE A 359 -4.94 -18.74 -31.73
C ILE A 359 -4.78 -20.05 -30.95
N PRO A 360 -5.87 -20.57 -30.33
CA PRO A 360 -5.84 -21.87 -29.68
C PRO A 360 -5.72 -22.96 -30.75
N LEU A 361 -4.49 -23.32 -31.09
CA LEU A 361 -4.19 -24.45 -31.98
C LEU A 361 -4.19 -25.74 -31.15
N GLU A 362 -4.97 -26.73 -31.57
CA GLU A 362 -4.86 -28.08 -31.02
C GLU A 362 -3.49 -28.68 -31.39
N PRO A 363 -2.76 -29.28 -30.44
CA PRO A 363 -1.48 -29.93 -30.73
C PRO A 363 -1.67 -31.01 -31.80
N GLY A 364 -0.87 -30.98 -32.87
CA GLY A 364 -0.86 -32.02 -33.90
C GLY A 364 -1.78 -31.78 -35.11
N LYS A 365 -2.62 -30.75 -35.12
CA LYS A 365 -3.39 -30.38 -36.33
C LYS A 365 -2.66 -29.33 -37.16
N GLN A 366 -2.72 -29.49 -38.49
CA GLN A 366 -2.25 -28.47 -39.44
C GLN A 366 -3.15 -27.23 -39.34
N PRO A 367 -2.61 -26.01 -39.48
CA PRO A 367 -3.37 -24.76 -39.35
C PRO A 367 -4.30 -24.51 -40.56
N HIS A 368 -5.29 -25.39 -40.74
CA HIS A 368 -6.36 -25.28 -41.74
C HIS A 368 -7.23 -24.03 -41.55
N TYR A 369 -7.13 -23.38 -40.39
CA TYR A 369 -7.80 -22.11 -40.09
C TYR A 369 -7.55 -21.02 -41.15
N VAL A 370 -6.36 -21.01 -41.77
CA VAL A 370 -6.02 -20.09 -42.87
C VAL A 370 -6.86 -20.37 -44.14
N LEU A 371 -7.21 -21.64 -44.37
CA LEU A 371 -8.04 -22.08 -45.50
C LEU A 371 -9.54 -21.92 -45.22
N GLU A 372 -9.95 -22.10 -43.96
CA GLU A 372 -11.35 -22.05 -43.51
C GLU A 372 -11.88 -20.61 -43.35
N GLU A 373 -11.12 -19.71 -42.72
CA GLU A 373 -11.54 -18.34 -42.40
C GLU A 373 -10.58 -17.28 -42.97
N PRO A 374 -10.63 -16.98 -44.29
CA PRO A 374 -9.70 -16.06 -44.96
C PRO A 374 -9.85 -14.58 -44.56
N ALA A 375 -10.94 -14.24 -43.87
CA ALA A 375 -11.21 -12.89 -43.35
C ALA A 375 -10.75 -12.70 -41.89
N SER A 376 -10.22 -13.76 -41.25
CA SER A 376 -9.76 -13.71 -39.86
C SER A 376 -8.57 -12.76 -39.67
N HIS A 377 -8.39 -12.26 -38.45
CA HIS A 377 -7.21 -11.46 -38.09
C HIS A 377 -5.90 -12.23 -38.31
N TYR A 378 -5.92 -13.56 -38.09
CA TYR A 378 -4.80 -14.44 -38.35
C TYR A 378 -4.45 -14.52 -39.84
N ALA A 379 -5.43 -14.78 -40.72
CA ALA A 379 -5.19 -14.83 -42.18
C ALA A 379 -4.71 -13.48 -42.73
N ARG A 380 -5.22 -12.36 -42.18
CA ARG A 380 -4.74 -11.02 -42.52
C ARG A 380 -3.27 -10.80 -42.12
N ALA A 381 -2.87 -11.26 -40.94
CA ALA A 381 -1.48 -11.20 -40.49
C ALA A 381 -0.55 -12.01 -41.41
N ILE A 382 -0.93 -13.24 -41.77
CA ILE A 382 -0.17 -14.09 -42.70
C ILE A 382 -0.07 -13.46 -44.09
N ARG A 383 -1.17 -12.89 -44.61
CA ARG A 383 -1.15 -12.11 -45.87
C ARG A 383 -0.21 -10.93 -45.78
N SER A 384 -0.24 -10.17 -44.68
CA SER A 384 0.66 -9.03 -44.47
C SER A 384 2.12 -9.45 -44.50
N ILE A 385 2.47 -10.54 -43.82
CA ILE A 385 3.83 -11.09 -43.81
C ILE A 385 4.25 -11.50 -45.22
N LEU A 386 3.38 -12.21 -45.96
CA LEU A 386 3.67 -12.60 -47.34
C LEU A 386 3.89 -11.39 -48.25
N VAL A 387 3.08 -10.33 -48.11
CA VAL A 387 3.25 -9.07 -48.85
C VAL A 387 4.55 -8.37 -48.48
N SER A 388 4.92 -8.33 -47.20
CA SER A 388 6.19 -7.75 -46.74
C SER A 388 7.41 -8.49 -47.32
N ILE A 389 7.34 -9.82 -47.38
CA ILE A 389 8.36 -10.66 -48.03
C ILE A 389 8.44 -10.29 -49.52
N LEU A 390 7.29 -10.23 -50.21
CA LEU A 390 7.20 -9.87 -51.63
C LEU A 390 7.80 -8.49 -51.92
N ALA A 391 7.41 -7.48 -51.14
CA ALA A 391 7.81 -6.09 -51.29
C ALA A 391 9.29 -5.84 -50.98
N SER A 392 9.95 -6.76 -50.26
CA SER A 392 11.37 -6.63 -49.93
C SER A 392 12.28 -6.71 -51.17
N ASP A 393 11.79 -7.20 -52.33
CA ASP A 393 12.53 -7.21 -53.61
C ASP A 393 11.77 -6.60 -54.79
N PRO A 394 12.04 -5.34 -55.17
CA PRO A 394 11.46 -4.72 -56.36
C PRO A 394 12.20 -5.10 -57.67
N ALA A 395 13.41 -5.66 -57.60
CA ALA A 395 14.27 -5.87 -58.77
C ALA A 395 14.08 -7.25 -59.44
N THR A 396 13.60 -8.24 -58.69
CA THR A 396 13.23 -9.57 -59.21
C THR A 396 11.75 -9.86 -58.94
N PRO A 397 10.83 -9.48 -59.86
CA PRO A 397 9.41 -9.82 -59.76
C PRO A 397 9.11 -11.32 -59.93
N ARG A 398 10.13 -12.19 -59.96
CA ARG A 398 9.94 -13.60 -60.32
C ARG A 398 9.58 -14.42 -59.09
N SER A 399 8.53 -15.19 -59.30
CA SER A 399 7.87 -16.18 -58.48
C SER A 399 8.79 -17.35 -58.13
N GLN A 400 10.00 -17.14 -57.64
CA GLN A 400 10.92 -18.22 -57.28
C GLN A 400 11.66 -17.76 -56.03
N ARG A 401 11.08 -18.04 -54.85
CA ARG A 401 11.65 -17.56 -53.58
C ARG A 401 11.81 -18.70 -52.60
N VAL A 402 13.01 -18.82 -52.05
CA VAL A 402 13.33 -19.73 -50.95
C VAL A 402 13.28 -18.95 -49.64
N VAL A 403 12.30 -19.25 -48.79
CA VAL A 403 12.08 -18.59 -47.51
C VAL A 403 12.36 -19.56 -46.36
N LEU A 404 13.33 -19.23 -45.51
CA LEU A 404 13.58 -19.96 -44.28
C LEU A 404 12.76 -19.36 -43.14
N VAL A 405 11.97 -20.19 -42.46
CA VAL A 405 11.32 -19.84 -41.20
C VAL A 405 12.10 -20.51 -40.07
N SER A 406 12.70 -19.70 -39.20
CA SER A 406 13.44 -20.17 -38.03
C SER A 406 13.00 -19.40 -36.80
N SER A 407 13.54 -19.75 -35.64
CA SER A 407 13.19 -19.12 -34.37
C SER A 407 14.42 -18.99 -33.48
N SER A 408 14.35 -18.12 -32.48
CA SER A 408 15.43 -17.95 -31.51
C SER A 408 15.52 -19.18 -30.61
N ILE A 409 14.39 -19.59 -30.04
CA ILE A 409 14.26 -20.73 -29.10
C ILE A 409 13.13 -21.66 -29.58
N GLY A 410 13.12 -22.91 -29.14
CA GLY A 410 12.03 -23.85 -29.37
C GLY A 410 10.68 -23.32 -28.86
N GLY A 411 9.59 -23.68 -29.56
CA GLY A 411 8.22 -23.35 -29.12
C GLY A 411 7.66 -21.98 -29.56
N GLU A 412 8.42 -21.18 -30.31
CA GLU A 412 8.01 -19.83 -30.79
C GLU A 412 7.06 -19.85 -32.00
N GLY A 413 6.55 -21.03 -32.41
CA GLY A 413 5.53 -21.13 -33.46
C GLY A 413 6.05 -21.13 -34.90
N LYS A 414 7.37 -21.28 -35.13
CA LYS A 414 8.00 -21.36 -36.47
C LYS A 414 7.31 -22.32 -37.44
N THR A 415 7.05 -23.56 -37.03
CA THR A 415 6.38 -24.56 -37.85
C THR A 415 4.95 -24.14 -38.18
N THR A 416 4.21 -23.57 -37.23
CA THR A 416 2.87 -23.04 -37.52
C THR A 416 2.94 -21.94 -38.57
N LEU A 417 3.90 -21.02 -38.43
CA LEU A 417 4.11 -19.93 -39.38
C LEU A 417 4.47 -20.43 -40.78
N ALA A 418 5.41 -21.38 -40.88
CA ALA A 418 5.82 -22.00 -42.14
C ALA A 418 4.64 -22.66 -42.86
N TRP A 419 3.86 -23.47 -42.14
CA TRP A 419 2.65 -24.09 -42.67
C TRP A 419 1.61 -23.05 -43.09
N SER A 420 1.34 -22.03 -42.27
CA SER A 420 0.35 -21.01 -42.58
C SER A 420 0.72 -20.16 -43.79
N LEU A 421 2.00 -19.81 -43.95
CA LEU A 421 2.50 -19.13 -45.15
C LEU A 421 2.36 -20.02 -46.39
N GLY A 422 2.70 -21.30 -46.28
CA GLY A 422 2.60 -22.27 -47.38
C GLY A 422 1.17 -22.49 -47.84
N LEU A 423 0.25 -22.67 -46.89
CA LEU A 423 -1.19 -22.83 -47.15
C LEU A 423 -1.76 -21.58 -47.80
N TYR A 424 -1.32 -20.41 -47.34
CA TYR A 424 -1.78 -19.16 -47.93
C TYR A 424 -1.23 -18.96 -49.35
N ALA A 425 0.04 -19.29 -49.61
CA ALA A 425 0.66 -19.22 -50.93
C ALA A 425 0.04 -20.21 -51.94
N ALA A 426 -0.16 -21.46 -51.54
CA ALA A 426 -0.83 -22.47 -52.37
C ALA A 426 -2.26 -22.04 -52.75
N ARG A 427 -2.99 -21.40 -51.81
CA ARG A 427 -4.31 -20.83 -52.09
C ARG A 427 -4.28 -19.68 -53.10
N LEU A 428 -3.18 -18.93 -53.19
CA LEU A 428 -2.99 -17.91 -54.24
C LEU A 428 -2.65 -18.52 -55.61
N GLY A 429 -2.60 -19.86 -55.71
CA GLY A 429 -2.29 -20.59 -56.95
C GLY A 429 -0.80 -20.80 -57.18
N TRP A 430 0.05 -20.52 -56.20
CA TRP A 430 1.50 -20.73 -56.34
C TRP A 430 1.85 -22.19 -56.08
N ARG A 431 2.71 -22.76 -56.92
CA ARG A 431 3.28 -24.09 -56.68
C ARG A 431 4.20 -24.00 -55.47
N THR A 432 3.73 -24.50 -54.33
CA THR A 432 4.40 -24.31 -53.04
C THR A 432 4.99 -25.62 -52.53
N LEU A 433 6.27 -25.60 -52.17
CA LEU A 433 6.98 -26.72 -51.54
C LEU A 433 7.34 -26.37 -50.10
N LEU A 434 7.02 -27.24 -49.15
CA LEU A 434 7.41 -27.14 -47.75
C LEU A 434 8.47 -28.18 -47.41
N LEU A 435 9.69 -27.71 -47.12
CA LEU A 435 10.82 -28.50 -46.64
C LEU A 435 10.84 -28.52 -45.11
N ASP A 436 10.62 -29.68 -44.50
CA ASP A 436 10.55 -29.80 -43.04
C ASP A 436 11.88 -30.27 -42.43
N PHE A 437 12.65 -29.33 -41.89
CA PHE A 437 13.85 -29.57 -41.08
C PHE A 437 13.57 -29.43 -39.57
N GLY A 438 12.30 -29.35 -39.19
CA GLY A 438 11.86 -29.18 -37.81
C GLY A 438 12.18 -30.40 -36.92
N GLN A 439 12.19 -30.17 -35.61
CA GLN A 439 12.40 -31.23 -34.61
C GLN A 439 11.15 -32.10 -34.39
N PHE A 440 9.96 -31.61 -34.76
CA PHE A 440 8.67 -32.29 -34.55
C PHE A 440 7.92 -32.39 -35.88
N THR A 441 7.93 -33.56 -36.50
CA THR A 441 7.11 -33.85 -37.69
C THR A 441 5.63 -33.77 -37.31
N ARG A 442 4.88 -32.85 -37.93
CA ARG A 442 3.42 -32.77 -37.71
C ARG A 442 2.61 -33.84 -38.45
N ARG A 443 3.28 -34.71 -39.21
CA ARG A 443 2.65 -35.86 -39.83
C ARG A 443 3.43 -37.14 -39.49
N PRO A 444 2.84 -38.07 -38.73
CA PRO A 444 3.31 -39.45 -38.70
C PRO A 444 2.71 -40.15 -39.93
N GLY A 445 3.44 -40.18 -41.05
CA GLY A 445 2.92 -40.76 -42.28
C GLY A 445 4.01 -41.11 -43.28
N GLY A 446 4.36 -42.40 -43.30
CA GLY A 446 5.20 -43.04 -44.32
C GLY A 446 6.68 -43.08 -43.98
N GLU A 447 7.27 -44.27 -43.95
CA GLU A 447 8.73 -44.52 -44.04
C GLU A 447 9.32 -44.12 -45.42
N SER A 448 8.66 -43.16 -46.08
CA SER A 448 8.94 -42.70 -47.44
C SER A 448 10.20 -41.86 -47.48
N ALA A 449 10.83 -41.80 -48.65
CA ALA A 449 12.13 -41.17 -48.86
C ALA A 449 12.16 -39.73 -48.35
N ASN A 450 13.10 -39.42 -47.46
CA ASN A 450 13.34 -38.06 -46.97
C ASN A 450 14.34 -37.34 -47.89
N LEU A 451 14.36 -36.00 -47.87
CA LEU A 451 15.35 -35.19 -48.60
C LEU A 451 16.79 -35.63 -48.30
N LEU A 452 17.08 -35.96 -47.06
CA LEU A 452 18.41 -36.43 -46.66
C LEU A 452 18.74 -37.81 -47.23
N SER A 453 17.74 -38.66 -47.49
CA SER A 453 17.93 -39.95 -48.18
C SER A 453 18.16 -39.76 -49.69
N VAL A 454 17.50 -38.77 -50.31
CA VAL A 454 17.74 -38.37 -51.70
C VAL A 454 19.17 -37.87 -51.87
N LEU A 455 19.63 -36.99 -50.98
CA LEU A 455 20.99 -36.45 -51.01
C LEU A 455 22.06 -37.51 -50.70
N ALA A 456 21.82 -38.40 -49.72
CA ALA A 456 22.79 -39.41 -49.32
C ALA A 456 22.88 -40.60 -50.28
N TYR A 457 21.76 -41.03 -50.88
CA TYR A 457 21.68 -42.27 -51.67
C TYR A 457 21.35 -42.04 -53.16
N GLY A 458 21.19 -40.79 -53.61
CA GLY A 458 21.00 -40.46 -55.04
C GLY A 458 19.66 -40.92 -55.62
N ARG A 459 18.61 -41.04 -54.80
CA ARG A 459 17.24 -41.36 -55.27
C ARG A 459 16.65 -40.18 -56.05
N PRO A 460 15.72 -40.41 -57.00
CA PRO A 460 15.06 -39.31 -57.70
C PRO A 460 14.21 -38.49 -56.72
N LEU A 461 14.22 -37.17 -56.90
CA LEU A 461 13.54 -36.21 -56.03
C LEU A 461 12.01 -36.39 -56.00
N ALA A 462 11.43 -36.85 -57.12
CA ALA A 462 9.99 -37.09 -57.25
C ALA A 462 9.47 -38.15 -56.27
N ASP A 463 10.29 -39.13 -55.90
CA ASP A 463 9.89 -40.22 -54.98
C ASP A 463 9.83 -39.76 -53.50
N ALA A 464 10.42 -38.60 -53.20
CA ALA A 464 10.50 -38.05 -51.84
C ALA A 464 9.47 -36.94 -51.59
N ILE A 465 8.90 -36.36 -52.65
CA ILE A 465 7.91 -35.29 -52.53
C ILE A 465 6.52 -35.90 -52.35
N GLU A 466 5.86 -35.54 -51.26
CA GLU A 466 4.49 -35.93 -50.96
C GLU A 466 3.53 -34.79 -51.33
N HIS A 467 2.63 -35.03 -52.28
CA HIS A 467 1.62 -34.04 -52.67
C HIS A 467 0.41 -34.09 -51.71
N ILE A 468 0.09 -32.98 -51.05
CA ILE A 468 -1.04 -32.89 -50.11
C ILE A 468 -2.26 -32.32 -50.81
N HIS A 469 -3.09 -33.21 -51.40
CA HIS A 469 -4.27 -32.83 -52.19
C HIS A 469 -5.27 -31.92 -51.48
N GLU A 470 -5.46 -32.04 -50.16
CA GLU A 470 -6.40 -31.21 -49.39
C GLU A 470 -5.98 -29.73 -49.30
N SER A 471 -4.69 -29.45 -49.50
CA SER A 471 -4.09 -28.13 -49.25
C SER A 471 -3.38 -27.52 -50.46
N GLY A 472 -3.11 -28.31 -51.50
CA GLY A 472 -2.39 -27.87 -52.70
C GLY A 472 -0.89 -27.60 -52.48
N ILE A 473 -0.31 -28.12 -51.40
CA ILE A 473 1.11 -27.98 -51.05
C ILE A 473 1.84 -29.30 -51.31
N ASP A 474 3.06 -29.20 -51.82
CA ASP A 474 4.01 -30.30 -51.83
C ASP A 474 4.84 -30.28 -50.55
N TYR A 475 4.97 -31.43 -49.90
CA TYR A 475 5.68 -31.59 -48.64
C TYR A 475 6.87 -32.52 -48.83
N LEU A 476 8.04 -32.08 -48.37
CA LEU A 476 9.25 -32.87 -48.42
C LEU A 476 9.88 -32.93 -47.03
N PRO A 477 9.75 -34.06 -46.32
CA PRO A 477 10.36 -34.23 -45.02
C PRO A 477 11.89 -34.32 -45.16
N ALA A 478 12.60 -33.53 -44.36
CA ALA A 478 14.06 -33.55 -44.26
C ALA A 478 14.54 -34.09 -42.91
N THR A 479 13.72 -34.93 -42.28
CA THR A 479 14.08 -35.56 -41.01
C THR A 479 15.11 -36.65 -41.23
N SER A 480 16.18 -36.65 -40.42
CA SER A 480 17.15 -37.75 -40.39
C SER A 480 17.23 -38.32 -38.99
N PHE A 481 17.14 -39.64 -38.90
CA PHE A 481 17.60 -40.38 -37.73
C PHE A 481 19.12 -40.54 -37.84
N GLY A 482 19.90 -39.72 -37.14
CA GLY A 482 21.35 -39.91 -36.99
C GLY A 482 22.24 -38.65 -37.06
N GLY A 483 23.47 -38.76 -36.55
CA GLY A 483 24.44 -37.65 -36.38
C GLY A 483 25.15 -37.13 -37.65
N HIS A 484 24.68 -37.48 -38.84
CA HIS A 484 25.34 -37.10 -40.12
C HIS A 484 24.69 -35.89 -40.83
N ARG A 485 23.73 -35.21 -40.19
CA ARG A 485 22.94 -34.10 -40.79
C ARG A 485 23.82 -32.97 -41.36
N LEU A 486 24.74 -32.44 -40.56
CA LEU A 486 25.61 -31.31 -40.97
C LEU A 486 26.43 -31.61 -42.22
N ARG A 487 26.94 -32.84 -42.37
CA ARG A 487 27.74 -33.23 -43.54
C ARG A 487 26.91 -33.24 -44.83
N ILE A 488 25.67 -33.71 -44.74
CA ILE A 488 24.75 -33.74 -45.89
C ILE A 488 24.30 -32.32 -46.25
N LEU A 489 24.08 -31.46 -45.25
CA LEU A 489 23.73 -30.05 -45.46
C LEU A 489 24.90 -29.20 -46.00
N ALA A 490 26.13 -29.68 -45.90
CA ALA A 490 27.31 -29.02 -46.47
C ALA A 490 27.70 -29.58 -47.86
N ASP A 491 26.88 -30.47 -48.44
CA ASP A 491 27.17 -31.10 -49.73
C ASP A 491 27.13 -30.08 -50.89
N PRO A 492 28.16 -30.04 -51.76
CA PRO A 492 28.20 -29.12 -52.91
C PRO A 492 27.08 -29.34 -53.94
N LYS A 493 26.31 -30.43 -53.87
CA LYS A 493 25.14 -30.69 -54.74
C LYS A 493 23.89 -29.91 -54.35
N ILE A 494 23.87 -29.30 -53.18
CA ILE A 494 22.69 -28.59 -52.67
C ILE A 494 22.32 -27.35 -53.50
N PRO A 495 23.26 -26.47 -53.89
CA PRO A 495 22.91 -25.33 -54.74
C PRO A 495 22.25 -25.74 -56.06
N SER A 496 22.68 -26.86 -56.68
CA SER A 496 22.03 -27.38 -57.89
C SER A 496 20.62 -27.93 -57.60
N LEU A 497 20.42 -28.58 -56.46
CA LEU A 497 19.11 -29.06 -56.05
C LEU A 497 18.14 -27.90 -55.77
N LEU A 498 18.60 -26.87 -55.08
CA LEU A 498 17.80 -25.68 -54.80
C LEU A 498 17.40 -24.96 -56.09
N ARG A 499 18.30 -24.88 -57.09
CA ARG A 499 17.95 -24.35 -58.42
C ARG A 499 16.87 -25.19 -59.11
N GLN A 500 17.02 -26.53 -59.08
CA GLN A 500 16.02 -27.43 -59.65
C GLN A 500 14.64 -27.28 -58.96
N LEU A 501 14.64 -27.09 -57.64
CA LEU A 501 13.43 -26.83 -56.86
C LEU A 501 12.83 -25.46 -57.18
N SER A 502 13.65 -24.41 -57.28
CA SER A 502 13.17 -23.07 -57.65
C SER A 502 12.65 -22.99 -59.08
N ASP A 503 13.12 -23.84 -59.99
CA ASP A 503 12.59 -23.92 -61.36
C ASP A 503 11.20 -24.57 -61.40
N THR A 504 10.94 -25.50 -60.48
CA THR A 504 9.69 -26.27 -60.42
C THR A 504 8.62 -25.59 -59.56
N TYR A 505 9.04 -24.92 -58.49
CA TYR A 505 8.16 -24.33 -57.48
C TYR A 505 8.25 -22.82 -57.47
N ASP A 506 7.09 -22.20 -57.31
CA ASP A 506 7.02 -20.75 -57.26
C ASP A 506 7.41 -20.21 -55.86
N PHE A 507 7.22 -21.03 -54.84
CA PHE A 507 7.50 -20.69 -53.46
C PHE A 507 8.01 -21.91 -52.68
N VAL A 508 9.24 -21.83 -52.16
CA VAL A 508 9.85 -22.90 -51.36
C VAL A 508 10.00 -22.39 -49.93
N ILE A 509 9.35 -23.06 -48.98
CA ILE A 509 9.43 -22.72 -47.56
C ILE A 509 10.26 -23.77 -46.85
N ILE A 510 11.26 -23.33 -46.09
CA ILE A 510 12.08 -24.18 -45.25
C ILE A 510 11.63 -23.98 -43.80
N ASP A 511 11.00 -24.98 -43.17
CA ASP A 511 10.77 -24.98 -41.73
C ASP A 511 12.07 -25.41 -41.04
N GLY A 512 12.83 -24.43 -40.56
CA GLY A 512 14.13 -24.63 -39.94
C GLY A 512 14.05 -24.95 -38.44
N PRO A 513 15.10 -25.52 -37.86
CA PRO A 513 15.18 -25.67 -36.41
C PRO A 513 15.47 -24.32 -35.74
N SER A 514 15.41 -24.29 -34.40
CA SER A 514 15.68 -23.08 -33.61
C SER A 514 17.17 -22.77 -33.57
N LEU A 515 17.54 -21.50 -33.76
CA LEU A 515 18.92 -21.04 -33.99
C LEU A 515 19.85 -21.32 -32.80
N LEU A 516 19.35 -21.16 -31.58
CA LEU A 516 20.13 -21.40 -30.37
C LEU A 516 20.22 -22.90 -30.02
N GLU A 517 19.36 -23.74 -30.58
CA GLU A 517 19.30 -25.18 -30.28
C GLU A 517 20.02 -26.04 -31.32
N ALA A 518 20.04 -25.61 -32.59
CA ALA A 518 20.53 -26.41 -33.71
C ALA A 518 21.45 -25.58 -34.64
N PRO A 519 22.75 -25.91 -34.74
CA PRO A 519 23.68 -25.18 -35.60
C PRO A 519 23.35 -25.31 -37.10
N GLU A 520 22.64 -26.36 -37.51
CA GLU A 520 22.18 -26.59 -38.88
C GLU A 520 21.36 -25.42 -39.45
N ALA A 521 20.64 -24.69 -38.59
CA ALA A 521 19.82 -23.55 -38.99
C ALA A 521 20.65 -22.47 -39.70
N ARG A 522 21.94 -22.35 -39.38
CA ARG A 522 22.85 -21.39 -40.02
C ARG A 522 23.22 -21.79 -41.45
N LEU A 523 23.35 -23.10 -41.71
CA LEU A 523 23.58 -23.60 -43.06
C LEU A 523 22.31 -23.43 -43.91
N LEU A 524 21.14 -23.72 -43.35
CA LEU A 524 19.86 -23.50 -44.03
C LEU A 524 19.63 -22.02 -44.37
N ALA A 525 20.13 -21.09 -43.54
CA ALA A 525 20.04 -19.66 -43.84
C ALA A 525 20.80 -19.29 -45.11
N SER A 526 21.92 -19.97 -45.42
CA SER A 526 22.66 -19.76 -46.68
C SER A 526 21.94 -20.31 -47.91
N TRP A 527 20.88 -21.11 -47.74
CA TRP A 527 20.08 -21.65 -48.83
C TRP A 527 18.90 -20.75 -49.19
N ALA A 528 18.58 -19.78 -48.32
CA ALA A 528 17.38 -18.96 -48.43
C ALA A 528 17.69 -17.55 -48.92
N ASP A 529 16.79 -17.04 -49.76
CA ASP A 529 16.80 -15.64 -50.20
C ASP A 529 16.28 -14.73 -49.07
N HIS A 530 15.36 -15.26 -48.24
CA HIS A 530 14.78 -14.52 -47.13
C HIS A 530 14.65 -15.40 -45.88
N VAL A 531 15.15 -14.90 -44.75
CA VAL A 531 15.03 -15.54 -43.44
C VAL A 531 14.00 -14.79 -42.59
N LEU A 532 12.97 -15.51 -42.16
CA LEU A 532 11.96 -15.06 -41.20
C LEU A 532 12.28 -15.62 -39.82
N LEU A 533 12.56 -14.72 -38.88
CA LEU A 533 12.79 -15.05 -37.48
C LEU A 533 11.47 -14.93 -36.70
N ALA A 534 10.86 -16.07 -36.37
CA ALA A 534 9.70 -16.14 -35.49
C ALA A 534 10.13 -15.92 -34.03
N ILE A 535 9.45 -15.02 -33.33
CA ILE A 535 9.74 -14.61 -31.95
C ILE A 535 8.45 -14.63 -31.16
N HIS A 536 8.42 -15.26 -29.99
CA HIS A 536 7.21 -15.30 -29.18
C HIS A 536 7.01 -13.98 -28.43
N SER A 537 5.91 -13.27 -28.74
CA SER A 537 5.58 -12.00 -28.10
C SER A 537 5.37 -12.18 -26.59
N GLY A 538 6.13 -11.47 -25.77
CA GLY A 538 6.04 -11.51 -24.31
C GLY A 538 6.59 -12.75 -23.63
N SER A 539 7.33 -13.61 -24.35
CA SER A 539 8.06 -14.74 -23.76
C SER A 539 9.52 -14.81 -24.17
N THR A 540 9.88 -14.34 -25.36
CA THR A 540 11.27 -14.37 -25.82
C THR A 540 12.01 -13.14 -25.33
N ASP A 541 13.13 -13.36 -24.63
CA ASP A 541 14.02 -12.29 -24.17
C ASP A 541 14.73 -11.60 -25.35
N ARG A 542 14.87 -10.26 -25.26
CA ARG A 542 15.58 -9.44 -26.25
C ARG A 542 16.99 -9.95 -26.53
N GLU A 543 17.72 -10.36 -25.49
CA GLU A 543 19.10 -10.85 -25.61
C GLU A 543 19.18 -12.19 -26.36
N ALA A 544 18.22 -13.10 -26.13
CA ALA A 544 18.17 -14.38 -26.82
C ALA A 544 17.91 -14.18 -28.32
N ALA A 545 16.96 -13.31 -28.67
CA ALA A 545 16.66 -12.99 -30.06
C ALA A 545 17.82 -12.28 -30.77
N GLN A 546 18.50 -11.34 -30.09
CA GLN A 546 19.71 -10.68 -30.60
C GLN A 546 20.85 -11.67 -30.81
N THR A 547 21.06 -12.59 -29.87
CA THR A 547 22.10 -13.63 -29.97
C THR A 547 21.82 -14.54 -31.16
N ALA A 548 20.57 -14.97 -31.34
CA ALA A 548 20.16 -15.79 -32.46
C ALA A 548 20.39 -15.09 -33.81
N LEU A 549 20.02 -13.81 -33.93
CA LEU A 549 20.27 -13.03 -35.13
C LEU A 549 21.77 -12.81 -35.40
N HIS A 550 22.56 -12.49 -34.37
CA HIS A 550 24.00 -12.30 -34.52
C HIS A 550 24.71 -13.58 -35.00
N GLN A 551 24.20 -14.76 -34.63
CA GLN A 551 24.67 -16.04 -35.16
C GLN A 551 24.39 -16.22 -36.66
N LEU A 552 23.28 -15.68 -37.17
CA LEU A 552 22.92 -15.71 -38.60
C LEU A 552 23.71 -14.69 -39.44
N VAL A 553 23.81 -13.44 -38.98
CA VAL A 553 24.53 -12.38 -39.70
C VAL A 553 26.03 -12.71 -39.85
N ARG A 554 26.62 -13.40 -38.86
CA ARG A 554 27.98 -13.91 -38.98
C ARG A 554 28.16 -14.93 -40.12
N THR A 555 27.11 -15.65 -40.50
CA THR A 555 27.18 -16.62 -41.60
C THR A 555 26.99 -16.02 -43.00
N GLU A 556 26.41 -14.83 -43.11
CA GLU A 556 26.33 -14.08 -44.38
C GLU A 556 27.73 -13.77 -44.95
N HIS A 557 28.71 -13.53 -44.07
CA HIS A 557 30.11 -13.32 -44.45
C HIS A 557 30.74 -14.54 -45.16
N LEU A 558 30.13 -15.72 -45.08
CA LEU A 558 30.62 -16.93 -45.75
C LEU A 558 30.15 -17.04 -47.20
N ASN A 559 29.13 -16.28 -47.63
CA ASN A 559 28.64 -16.29 -49.01
C ASN A 559 28.24 -14.87 -49.49
N PRO A 560 29.21 -13.98 -49.75
CA PRO A 560 28.96 -12.58 -50.12
C PRO A 560 28.25 -12.39 -51.48
N ALA A 561 28.03 -13.47 -52.23
CA ALA A 561 27.34 -13.45 -53.52
C ALA A 561 25.80 -13.52 -53.39
N GLN A 562 25.26 -13.88 -52.22
CA GLN A 562 23.82 -13.94 -51.95
C GLN A 562 23.41 -12.88 -50.92
N ASN A 563 22.53 -11.97 -51.34
CA ASN A 563 22.00 -10.91 -50.48
C ASN A 563 20.80 -11.46 -49.68
N THR A 564 21.07 -12.28 -48.67
CA THR A 564 20.03 -12.88 -47.82
C THR A 564 19.38 -11.81 -46.93
N ARG A 565 18.06 -11.66 -47.03
CA ARG A 565 17.33 -10.66 -46.23
C ARG A 565 16.80 -11.25 -44.92
N PHE A 566 16.80 -10.46 -43.86
CA PHE A 566 16.29 -10.87 -42.54
C PHE A 566 15.08 -10.03 -42.15
N SER A 567 14.01 -10.70 -41.72
CA SER A 567 12.82 -10.06 -41.12
C SER A 567 12.39 -10.80 -39.87
N SER A 568 11.85 -10.08 -38.89
CA SER A 568 11.27 -10.67 -37.68
C SER A 568 9.76 -10.78 -37.76
N VAL A 569 9.18 -11.78 -37.09
CA VAL A 569 7.73 -11.96 -36.96
C VAL A 569 7.41 -12.25 -35.50
N LEU A 570 6.60 -11.41 -34.87
CA LEU A 570 6.13 -11.66 -33.51
C LEU A 570 4.92 -12.59 -33.56
N THR A 571 5.07 -13.77 -32.96
CA THR A 571 4.04 -14.80 -32.88
C THR A 571 3.31 -14.75 -31.54
N ARG A 572 2.07 -15.25 -31.53
CA ARG A 572 1.21 -15.37 -30.34
C ARG A 572 0.98 -14.04 -29.62
N VAL A 573 0.89 -12.97 -30.38
CA VAL A 573 0.59 -11.63 -29.86
C VAL A 573 -0.80 -11.66 -29.24
N GLU A 574 -0.91 -11.25 -27.99
CA GLU A 574 -2.22 -11.08 -27.37
C GLU A 574 -2.93 -9.90 -28.03
N PRO A 575 -4.18 -10.07 -28.49
CA PRO A 575 -4.91 -8.96 -29.09
C PRO A 575 -5.10 -7.84 -28.04
N PRO A 576 -4.97 -6.56 -28.43
CA PRO A 576 -5.20 -5.44 -27.52
C PRO A 576 -6.61 -5.53 -26.92
N GLN A 577 -6.70 -5.24 -25.61
CA GLN A 577 -7.88 -5.48 -24.76
C GLN A 577 -9.16 -4.75 -25.24
N GLN A 578 -9.03 -3.78 -26.15
CA GLN A 578 -10.13 -3.03 -26.76
C GLN A 578 -10.95 -3.88 -27.75
N ASP A 579 -10.34 -4.89 -28.41
CA ASP A 579 -11.04 -5.83 -29.30
C ASP A 579 -11.65 -7.02 -28.55
N GLN A 580 -11.15 -7.36 -27.35
CA GLN A 580 -11.73 -8.42 -26.53
C GLN A 580 -13.16 -8.10 -26.07
N PHE A 581 -13.51 -6.81 -25.90
CA PHE A 581 -14.88 -6.41 -25.60
C PHE A 581 -15.80 -6.57 -26.82
N GLY A 582 -15.32 -6.25 -28.03
CA GLY A 582 -16.05 -6.45 -29.28
C GLY A 582 -16.29 -7.93 -29.59
N GLU A 583 -15.28 -8.78 -29.43
CA GLU A 583 -15.41 -10.23 -29.65
C GLU A 583 -16.19 -10.93 -28.54
N ARG A 584 -16.05 -10.55 -27.26
CA ARG A 584 -16.94 -11.07 -26.20
C ARG A 584 -18.38 -10.60 -26.39
N ALA A 585 -18.60 -9.36 -26.81
CA ALA A 585 -19.93 -8.87 -27.14
C ALA A 585 -20.52 -9.64 -28.34
N GLN A 586 -19.74 -9.89 -29.39
CA GLN A 586 -20.18 -10.68 -30.55
C GLN A 586 -20.37 -12.18 -30.23
N GLN A 587 -19.52 -12.78 -29.40
CA GLN A 587 -19.71 -14.16 -28.93
C GLN A 587 -20.92 -14.29 -28.01
N LEU A 588 -21.13 -13.33 -27.09
CA LEU A 588 -22.35 -13.27 -26.28
C LEU A 588 -23.59 -13.01 -27.14
N PHE A 589 -23.49 -12.18 -28.18
CA PHE A 589 -24.56 -11.93 -29.16
C PHE A 589 -24.86 -13.18 -30.00
N LYS A 590 -23.85 -13.92 -30.46
CA LYS A 590 -24.03 -15.21 -31.17
C LYS A 590 -24.61 -16.31 -30.26
N ARG A 591 -24.17 -16.39 -28.99
CA ARG A 591 -24.71 -17.35 -28.01
C ARG A 591 -26.16 -17.03 -27.63
N THR A 592 -26.50 -15.75 -27.47
CA THR A 592 -27.88 -15.33 -27.16
C THR A 592 -28.81 -15.44 -28.37
N TRP A 593 -28.38 -15.06 -29.58
CA TRP A 593 -29.19 -15.20 -30.80
C TRP A 593 -29.36 -16.64 -31.29
N GLY A 594 -28.39 -17.53 -31.04
CA GLY A 594 -28.55 -18.97 -31.28
C GLY A 594 -29.65 -19.60 -30.42
N VAL A 595 -29.77 -19.15 -29.16
CA VAL A 595 -30.80 -19.60 -28.21
C VAL A 595 -32.18 -18.99 -28.54
N VAL A 596 -32.23 -17.75 -29.03
CA VAL A 596 -33.49 -17.09 -29.44
C VAL A 596 -34.08 -17.73 -30.71
N ARG A 597 -33.25 -18.19 -31.66
CA ARG A 597 -33.72 -18.84 -32.89
C ARG A 597 -34.25 -20.27 -32.68
N GLN A 598 -33.81 -20.96 -31.63
CA GLN A 598 -34.41 -22.25 -31.23
C GLN A 598 -35.72 -22.10 -30.44
N ARG A 599 -35.89 -21.00 -29.69
CA ARG A 599 -37.17 -20.70 -29.01
C ARG A 599 -38.25 -20.16 -29.94
N SER A 600 -37.90 -19.40 -30.98
CA SER A 600 -38.90 -18.86 -31.93
C SER A 600 -39.51 -19.94 -32.84
N LYS A 601 -38.79 -21.04 -33.13
CA LYS A 601 -39.38 -22.20 -33.84
C LYS A 601 -40.33 -23.04 -32.99
N ARG A 602 -40.27 -22.95 -31.66
CA ARG A 602 -41.25 -23.59 -30.74
C ARG A 602 -42.46 -22.71 -30.41
N ALA A 603 -42.39 -21.41 -30.66
CA ALA A 603 -43.49 -20.47 -30.39
C ALA A 603 -44.48 -20.31 -31.56
N ILE A 604 -44.12 -20.76 -32.77
CA ILE A 604 -44.98 -20.65 -33.96
C ILE A 604 -45.99 -21.81 -34.08
N THR A 605 -45.83 -22.89 -33.30
CA THR A 605 -46.79 -24.01 -33.28
C THR A 605 -47.85 -23.93 -32.17
N TRP A 606 -47.84 -22.90 -31.32
CA TRP A 606 -48.83 -22.73 -30.23
C TRP A 606 -49.84 -21.59 -30.45
N ARG A 607 -49.82 -20.92 -31.60
CA ARG A 607 -50.64 -19.72 -31.87
C ARG A 607 -51.77 -19.92 -32.88
N THR A 608 -52.29 -21.13 -33.00
CA THR A 608 -53.50 -21.45 -33.80
C THR A 608 -54.63 -22.09 -33.00
N TRP A 609 -54.52 -22.25 -31.68
CA TRP A 609 -55.59 -22.78 -30.84
C TRP A 609 -55.77 -21.89 -29.60
N GLY A 610 -56.77 -21.02 -29.62
CA GLY A 610 -57.12 -20.18 -28.47
C GLY A 610 -57.61 -18.80 -28.89
N GLY A 611 -58.77 -18.75 -29.54
CA GLY A 611 -59.39 -17.50 -29.98
C GLY A 611 -60.86 -17.66 -30.31
N GLU A 612 -61.64 -18.30 -29.42
CA GLU A 612 -63.10 -18.21 -29.46
C GLU A 612 -63.68 -18.57 -28.08
N ALA A 613 -63.75 -17.58 -27.19
CA ALA A 613 -64.70 -17.46 -26.09
C ALA A 613 -64.30 -16.26 -25.22
N ILE A 614 -65.30 -15.58 -24.65
CA ILE A 614 -65.24 -14.44 -23.74
C ILE A 614 -65.44 -13.09 -24.44
N GLU A 615 -66.65 -12.91 -24.98
CA GLU A 615 -67.40 -11.67 -24.79
C GLU A 615 -68.59 -11.97 -23.86
N LEU A 616 -68.98 -10.98 -23.04
CA LEU A 616 -70.12 -10.94 -22.10
C LEU A 616 -69.90 -11.49 -20.68
N LYS A 617 -69.35 -10.63 -19.81
CA LYS A 617 -69.92 -10.41 -18.45
C LYS A 617 -69.38 -9.12 -17.81
N ARG A 618 -70.14 -8.02 -17.98
CA ARG A 618 -70.07 -6.79 -17.18
C ARG A 618 -71.51 -6.38 -16.84
N SER A 619 -71.69 -5.88 -15.60
CA SER A 619 -72.96 -5.58 -14.90
C SER A 619 -73.67 -6.82 -14.33
N GLY A 620 -74.23 -6.84 -13.12
CA GLY A 620 -74.38 -5.84 -12.07
C GLY A 620 -75.40 -6.37 -11.04
N SER A 621 -75.02 -6.40 -9.75
CA SER A 621 -75.88 -6.47 -8.53
C SER A 621 -76.82 -7.67 -8.28
N PRO A 622 -77.13 -7.99 -7.00
CA PRO A 622 -77.81 -9.22 -6.60
C PRO A 622 -79.32 -9.05 -6.44
N LYS A 623 -80.08 -10.14 -6.66
CA LYS A 623 -81.28 -10.55 -5.91
C LYS A 623 -81.91 -11.78 -6.57
N LEU A 624 -82.04 -12.86 -5.81
CA LEU A 624 -82.94 -13.98 -6.11
C LEU A 624 -83.82 -14.19 -4.86
N ASN A 625 -85.12 -14.03 -5.05
CA ASN A 625 -86.16 -14.75 -4.31
C ASN A 625 -87.29 -15.03 -5.32
N PRO A 626 -88.08 -16.10 -5.18
CA PRO A 626 -88.01 -17.18 -6.14
C PRO A 626 -89.36 -17.45 -6.80
N ARG A 627 -89.32 -18.43 -7.70
CA ARG A 627 -90.42 -19.23 -8.23
C ARG A 627 -91.19 -18.66 -9.41
N ASN A 628 -91.34 -19.60 -10.35
CA ASN A 628 -92.43 -19.77 -11.31
C ASN A 628 -92.33 -18.85 -12.54
N TRP A 629 -92.47 -19.29 -13.79
CA TRP A 629 -93.08 -20.51 -14.32
C TRP A 629 -92.80 -20.58 -15.84
N LEU A 630 -92.81 -21.81 -16.36
CA LEU A 630 -93.10 -22.29 -17.73
C LEU A 630 -92.32 -21.73 -18.95
N ARG A 631 -91.69 -22.55 -19.80
CA ARG A 631 -92.16 -23.63 -20.71
C ARG A 631 -92.54 -23.07 -22.10
N SER A 632 -91.99 -23.70 -23.14
CA SER A 632 -92.19 -23.53 -24.61
C SER A 632 -91.77 -22.15 -25.17
N ASP A 633 -90.92 -22.02 -26.19
CA ASP A 633 -90.54 -22.91 -27.31
C ASP A 633 -89.03 -22.88 -27.61
#